data_AF-M4NE95-F1
#
_entry.id   AF-M4NE95-F1
#
_cell.length_a   1.000
_cell.length_b   1.000
_cell.length_c   1.000
_cell.angle_alpha   90.00
_cell.angle_beta   90.00
_cell.angle_gamma   90.00
#
_symmetry.space_group_name_H-M   'P 1'
#
loop_
_entity.id
_entity.type
_entity.pdbx_description
1 polymer ?
#
loop_
_entity_poly.entity_id
_entity_poly.type
_entity_poly.pdbx_seq_one_letter_code
_entity_poly.pdbx_strand_id
1 'polypeptide(L)'
;MDVATYRALVAGASGGGLASAVVPKPHRRGEPEYHEPVRFFPLVACLAEIHPSSAEELEDVWSTSSGGRRDRATAGKLKAAGQKRGVPDIEALIPIAGQHGLVIELKPIDSGRASKEQSARLVRLRRRGYRAELCHGGVAAGQVLCDYLRLPWPPDAVARVEAYLALQHLQRRLRRQANRRDSKCQTPISLRTASP
;
A
#
# COMPACT_ATOMS: atom_id res chain seq x y z
N MET A 1 -9.92 -4.64 13.73
CA MET A 1 -9.28 -4.03 14.92
C MET A 1 -9.61 -2.55 14.96
N ASP A 2 -9.82 -1.97 16.14
CA ASP A 2 -9.95 -0.52 16.27
C ASP A 2 -8.56 0.16 16.32
N VAL A 3 -8.56 1.49 16.16
CA VAL A 3 -7.36 2.32 16.15
C VAL A 3 -6.57 2.22 17.46
N ALA A 4 -7.24 2.04 18.60
CA ALA A 4 -6.60 1.91 19.91
C ALA A 4 -5.83 0.59 20.02
N THR A 5 -6.41 -0.50 19.52
CA THR A 5 -5.80 -1.83 19.48
C THR A 5 -4.61 -1.83 18.52
N TYR A 6 -4.71 -1.15 17.38
CA TYR A 6 -3.57 -0.97 16.45
C TYR A 6 -2.42 -0.19 17.10
N ARG A 7 -2.72 0.93 17.77
CA ARG A 7 -1.72 1.74 18.48
C ARG A 7 -1.03 0.96 19.59
N ALA A 8 -1.78 0.16 20.36
CA ALA A 8 -1.22 -0.71 21.39
C ALA A 8 -0.31 -1.80 20.80
N LEU A 9 -0.64 -2.36 19.63
CA LEU A 9 0.17 -3.35 18.93
C LEU A 9 1.47 -2.77 18.37
N VAL A 10 1.44 -1.55 17.83
CA VAL A 10 2.64 -0.82 17.40
C VAL A 10 3.51 -0.45 18.60
N ALA A 11 2.91 -0.10 19.75
CA ALA A 11 3.65 0.21 20.98
C ALA A 11 4.24 -1.03 21.68
N GLY A 12 3.58 -2.19 21.56
CA GLY A 12 3.92 -3.45 22.24
C GLY A 12 5.04 -4.28 21.61
N ALA A 13 5.53 -3.92 20.42
CA ALA A 13 6.70 -4.56 19.78
C ALA A 13 8.05 -4.16 20.43
N SER A 14 8.00 -3.46 21.57
CA SER A 14 9.14 -2.91 22.31
C SER A 14 9.60 -3.89 23.40
N GLY A 15 10.16 -5.03 23.02
CA GLY A 15 10.62 -6.06 23.97
C GLY A 15 12.01 -6.58 23.64
N GLY A 16 13.05 -5.77 23.89
CA GLY A 16 14.46 -6.22 23.87
C GLY A 16 15.48 -5.15 23.48
N GLY A 17 16.01 -4.43 24.49
CA GLY A 17 17.41 -3.93 24.52
C GLY A 17 17.92 -2.96 23.44
N LEU A 18 17.80 -1.65 23.73
CA LEU A 18 18.78 -0.56 23.47
C LEU A 18 19.31 -0.32 22.04
N ALA A 19 18.51 0.37 21.24
CA ALA A 19 18.95 1.60 20.57
C ALA A 19 17.74 2.56 20.57
N SER A 20 17.95 3.82 20.99
CA SER A 20 16.93 4.86 21.16
C SER A 20 15.79 4.76 20.13
N ALA A 21 14.64 4.23 20.56
CA ALA A 21 13.45 4.14 19.75
C ALA A 21 12.99 5.57 19.42
N VAL A 22 13.22 5.99 18.19
CA VAL A 22 12.74 7.27 17.70
C VAL A 22 11.23 7.20 17.70
N VAL A 23 10.61 7.87 18.67
CA VAL A 23 9.18 8.19 18.63
C VAL A 23 8.93 8.88 17.28
N PRO A 24 8.10 8.32 16.38
CA PRO A 24 7.86 8.94 15.08
C PRO A 24 7.29 10.34 15.31
N LYS A 25 8.02 11.36 14.82
CA LYS A 25 7.61 12.75 14.91
C LYS A 25 6.32 12.96 14.11
N PRO A 26 5.44 13.89 14.55
CA PRO A 26 4.26 14.23 13.77
C PRO A 26 4.67 14.70 12.37
N HIS A 27 3.94 14.20 11.36
CA HIS A 27 4.20 14.44 9.95
C HIS A 27 4.25 15.95 9.66
N ARG A 28 5.39 16.43 9.16
CA ARG A 28 5.57 17.85 8.81
C ARG A 28 4.92 18.12 7.45
N ARG A 29 4.32 19.31 7.31
CA ARG A 29 3.72 19.78 6.04
C ARG A 29 4.82 19.83 4.96
N GLY A 30 4.73 18.96 3.95
CA GLY A 30 5.71 18.85 2.85
C GLY A 30 6.38 17.48 2.69
N GLU A 31 6.19 16.55 3.63
CA GLU A 31 6.50 15.13 3.39
C GLU A 31 5.45 14.52 2.43
N PRO A 32 5.85 13.61 1.53
CA PRO A 32 4.92 13.00 0.59
C PRO A 32 3.82 12.28 1.38
N GLU A 33 2.58 12.73 1.20
CA GLU A 33 1.39 12.07 1.74
C GLU A 33 1.37 10.63 1.23
N TYR A 34 1.78 9.68 2.07
CA TYR A 34 1.77 8.28 1.69
C TYR A 34 0.31 7.84 1.66
N HIS A 35 -0.25 7.67 0.47
CA HIS A 35 -1.44 6.87 0.31
C HIS A 35 -1.14 5.48 0.88
N GLU A 36 -1.94 5.03 1.82
CA GLU A 36 -1.66 3.81 2.59
C GLU A 36 -1.50 2.51 1.82
N PRO A 37 -2.13 2.33 0.63
CA PRO A 37 -1.79 1.23 -0.26
C PRO A 37 -0.29 1.17 -0.62
N VAL A 38 0.43 2.31 -0.57
CA VAL A 38 1.87 2.42 -0.86
C VAL A 38 2.72 1.77 0.22
N ARG A 39 2.23 1.60 1.45
CA ARG A 39 2.96 0.88 2.51
C ARG A 39 2.69 -0.63 2.49
N PHE A 40 1.54 -1.04 1.96
CA PHE A 40 1.14 -2.45 1.92
C PHE A 40 1.96 -3.29 0.92
N PHE A 41 2.09 -2.86 -0.34
CA PHE A 41 2.80 -3.69 -1.33
C PHE A 41 4.31 -3.84 -1.11
N PRO A 42 5.05 -2.82 -0.61
CA PRO A 42 6.41 -3.04 -0.13
C PRO A 42 6.51 -4.10 0.96
N LEU A 43 5.53 -4.15 1.86
CA LEU A 43 5.46 -5.16 2.91
C LEU A 43 5.25 -6.54 2.30
N VAL A 44 4.33 -6.67 1.33
CA VAL A 44 4.13 -7.93 0.58
C VAL A 44 5.44 -8.40 -0.07
N ALA A 45 6.19 -7.49 -0.71
CA ALA A 45 7.50 -7.82 -1.29
C ALA A 45 8.51 -8.31 -0.23
N CYS A 46 8.60 -7.62 0.91
CA CYS A 46 9.45 -8.06 2.02
C CYS A 46 9.02 -9.42 2.57
N LEU A 47 7.71 -9.70 2.66
CA LEU A 47 7.22 -11.01 3.11
C LEU A 47 7.62 -12.11 2.13
N ALA A 48 7.60 -11.85 0.82
CA ALA A 48 7.99 -12.83 -0.18
C ALA A 48 9.49 -13.16 -0.10
N GLU A 49 10.33 -12.18 0.23
CA GLU A 49 11.76 -12.40 0.49
C GLU A 49 12.02 -13.20 1.77
N ILE A 50 11.23 -12.95 2.83
CA ILE A 50 11.40 -13.60 4.14
C ILE A 50 10.81 -15.01 4.14
N HIS A 51 9.71 -15.22 3.42
CA HIS A 51 8.95 -16.47 3.35
C HIS A 51 8.92 -16.99 1.92
N PRO A 52 10.06 -17.48 1.37
CA PRO A 52 10.15 -17.90 -0.03
C PRO A 52 9.21 -19.07 -0.36
N SER A 53 8.83 -19.88 0.64
CA SER A 53 7.84 -20.96 0.48
C SER A 53 6.42 -20.45 0.21
N SER A 54 6.16 -19.15 0.39
CA SER A 54 4.85 -18.53 0.17
C SER A 54 4.92 -17.40 -0.86
N ALA A 55 5.98 -17.38 -1.68
CA ALA A 55 6.18 -16.34 -2.68
C ALA A 55 5.10 -16.38 -3.78
N GLU A 56 4.63 -17.57 -4.15
CA GLU A 56 3.56 -17.76 -5.14
C GLU A 56 2.24 -17.15 -4.62
N GLU A 57 1.84 -17.46 -3.39
CA GLU A 57 0.65 -16.89 -2.77
C GLU A 57 0.76 -15.35 -2.63
N LEU A 58 1.95 -14.83 -2.34
CA LEU A 58 2.16 -13.39 -2.19
C LEU A 58 2.16 -12.64 -3.55
N GLU A 59 2.46 -13.33 -4.65
CA GLU A 59 2.30 -12.80 -6.01
C GLU A 59 0.81 -12.65 -6.39
N ASP A 60 -0.04 -13.52 -5.87
CA ASP A 60 -1.51 -13.50 -6.04
C ASP A 60 -2.24 -12.49 -5.13
N VAL A 61 -1.52 -11.49 -4.61
CA VAL A 61 -2.09 -10.35 -3.88
C VAL A 61 -2.06 -9.11 -4.76
N TRP A 62 -3.23 -8.54 -5.09
CA TRP A 62 -3.30 -7.35 -5.94
C TRP A 62 -4.24 -6.28 -5.41
N SER A 63 -4.11 -5.08 -5.98
CA SER A 63 -5.04 -3.98 -5.73
C SER A 63 -6.00 -3.77 -6.88
N THR A 64 -7.29 -3.68 -6.56
CA THR A 64 -8.35 -3.47 -7.54
C THR A 64 -8.58 -1.97 -7.84
N SER A 65 -7.78 -1.08 -7.23
CA SER A 65 -7.68 0.39 -7.48
C SER A 65 -8.98 1.08 -7.93
N SER A 66 -10.06 0.90 -7.17
CA SER A 66 -11.38 1.41 -7.57
C SER A 66 -11.55 2.93 -7.35
N GLY A 67 -10.65 3.60 -6.59
CA GLY A 67 -10.85 4.97 -6.09
C GLY A 67 -10.13 6.14 -6.78
N GLY A 68 -9.37 5.93 -7.87
CA GLY A 68 -8.65 7.03 -8.55
C GLY A 68 -9.56 8.18 -9.00
N ARG A 69 -9.08 9.44 -8.87
CA ARG A 69 -9.75 10.64 -9.38
C ARG A 69 -9.88 10.51 -10.90
N ARG A 70 -11.11 10.55 -11.39
CA ARG A 70 -11.45 10.37 -12.80
C ARG A 70 -12.49 11.41 -13.19
N ASP A 71 -12.46 11.85 -14.44
CA ASP A 71 -13.53 12.70 -14.96
C ASP A 71 -14.86 11.93 -15.06
N ARG A 72 -15.96 12.67 -15.24
CA ARG A 72 -17.31 12.09 -15.27
C ARG A 72 -17.49 11.11 -16.44
N ALA A 73 -16.87 11.37 -17.58
CA ALA A 73 -16.98 10.51 -18.77
C ALA A 73 -16.31 9.15 -18.53
N THR A 74 -15.10 9.17 -17.96
CA THR A 74 -14.33 8.00 -17.56
C THR A 74 -15.07 7.19 -16.49
N ALA A 75 -15.67 7.86 -15.50
CA ALA A 75 -16.49 7.17 -14.49
C ALA A 75 -17.72 6.48 -15.11
N GLY A 76 -18.36 7.11 -16.11
CA GLY A 76 -19.47 6.51 -16.86
C GLY A 76 -19.05 5.25 -17.63
N LYS A 77 -17.94 5.35 -18.38
CA LYS A 77 -17.37 4.21 -19.13
C LYS A 77 -16.98 3.04 -18.22
N LEU A 78 -16.34 3.31 -17.09
CA LEU A 78 -15.95 2.25 -16.16
C LEU A 78 -17.15 1.58 -15.49
N LYS A 79 -18.20 2.35 -15.16
CA LYS A 79 -19.46 1.78 -14.67
C LYS A 79 -20.11 0.88 -15.72
N ALA A 80 -20.10 1.28 -17.00
CA ALA A 80 -20.59 0.47 -18.11
C ALA A 80 -19.73 -0.79 -18.32
N ALA A 81 -18.42 -0.70 -18.11
CA ALA A 81 -17.48 -1.83 -18.10
C ALA A 81 -17.59 -2.71 -16.84
N GLY A 82 -18.60 -2.50 -15.99
CA GLY A 82 -18.90 -3.36 -14.86
C GLY A 82 -18.26 -2.95 -13.53
N GLN A 83 -17.52 -1.83 -13.47
CA GLN A 83 -16.91 -1.36 -12.22
C GLN A 83 -18.00 -1.12 -11.17
N LYS A 84 -17.85 -1.74 -10.00
CA LYS A 84 -18.81 -1.65 -8.90
C LYS A 84 -18.30 -0.72 -7.81
N ARG A 85 -19.22 -0.02 -7.16
CA ARG A 85 -18.91 0.75 -5.94
C ARG A 85 -18.65 -0.19 -4.76
N GLY A 86 -17.75 0.25 -3.89
CA GLY A 86 -17.39 -0.44 -2.65
C GLY A 86 -16.72 -1.79 -2.88
N VAL A 87 -16.06 -2.00 -4.03
CA VAL A 87 -15.09 -3.10 -4.20
C VAL A 87 -13.92 -2.83 -3.25
N PRO A 88 -13.45 -3.82 -2.47
CA PRO A 88 -12.32 -3.65 -1.56
C PRO A 88 -11.05 -3.21 -2.30
N ASP A 89 -10.10 -2.61 -1.58
CA ASP A 89 -8.88 -2.07 -2.18
C ASP A 89 -7.88 -3.16 -2.57
N ILE A 90 -7.84 -4.25 -1.80
CA ILE A 90 -6.94 -5.39 -1.96
C ILE A 90 -7.73 -6.69 -2.01
N GLU A 91 -7.33 -7.58 -2.91
CA GLU A 91 -7.88 -8.93 -3.08
C GLU A 91 -6.71 -9.92 -3.14
N ALA A 92 -6.90 -11.06 -2.49
CA ALA A 92 -5.96 -12.17 -2.44
C ALA A 92 -6.77 -13.46 -2.53
N LEU A 93 -6.94 -14.00 -3.75
CA LEU A 93 -7.83 -15.14 -4.03
C LEU A 93 -7.15 -16.48 -3.78
N ILE A 94 -6.52 -16.61 -2.62
CA ILE A 94 -5.74 -17.79 -2.20
C ILE A 94 -6.59 -18.58 -1.20
N PRO A 95 -7.10 -19.76 -1.53
CA PRO A 95 -7.90 -20.54 -0.59
C PRO A 95 -7.02 -21.14 0.53
N ILE A 96 -7.29 -20.80 1.78
CA ILE A 96 -6.57 -21.35 2.94
C ILE A 96 -7.51 -21.49 4.12
N ALA A 97 -7.30 -22.52 4.95
CA ALA A 97 -8.03 -22.72 6.21
C ALA A 97 -9.57 -22.77 6.07
N GLY A 98 -10.08 -23.25 4.93
CA GLY A 98 -11.53 -23.27 4.65
C GLY A 98 -12.13 -21.92 4.23
N GLN A 99 -11.29 -20.90 4.03
CA GLN A 99 -11.69 -19.60 3.48
C GLN A 99 -11.37 -19.55 1.97
N HIS A 100 -12.23 -18.90 1.19
CA HIS A 100 -12.12 -18.86 -0.28
C HIS A 100 -11.15 -17.79 -0.82
N GLY A 101 -10.62 -16.94 0.06
CA GLY A 101 -9.83 -15.78 -0.30
C GLY A 101 -9.90 -14.71 0.80
N LEU A 102 -8.94 -13.79 0.76
CA LEU A 102 -8.89 -12.60 1.60
C LEU A 102 -9.21 -11.36 0.76
N VAL A 103 -10.01 -10.47 1.33
CA VAL A 103 -10.17 -9.11 0.82
C VAL A 103 -9.93 -8.10 1.94
N ILE A 104 -9.29 -6.98 1.60
CA ILE A 104 -9.00 -5.90 2.55
C ILE A 104 -9.50 -4.58 1.96
N GLU A 105 -10.30 -3.88 2.76
CA GLU A 105 -10.62 -2.47 2.56
C GLU A 105 -9.65 -1.63 3.42
N LEU A 106 -8.96 -0.67 2.82
CA LEU A 106 -7.97 0.17 3.49
C LEU A 106 -8.54 1.56 3.83
N LYS A 107 -8.20 2.08 5.01
CA LYS A 107 -8.55 3.45 5.43
C LYS A 107 -7.37 4.11 6.14
N PRO A 108 -7.19 5.44 5.98
CA PRO A 108 -6.18 6.22 6.70
C PRO A 108 -6.02 5.85 8.18
N ILE A 109 -4.80 5.74 8.73
CA ILE A 109 -4.52 5.34 10.12
C ILE A 109 -5.35 6.16 11.11
N ASP A 110 -5.44 7.46 10.88
CA ASP A 110 -6.13 8.40 11.77
C ASP A 110 -7.51 8.83 11.25
N SER A 111 -8.02 8.27 10.15
CA SER A 111 -9.32 8.68 9.63
C SER A 111 -10.02 7.65 8.73
N GLY A 112 -11.24 7.96 8.31
CA GLY A 112 -11.95 7.14 7.34
C GLY A 112 -12.75 6.00 7.99
N ARG A 113 -13.98 5.88 7.49
CA ARG A 113 -14.87 4.76 7.78
C ARG A 113 -15.23 4.11 6.45
N ALA A 114 -15.48 2.81 6.48
CA ALA A 114 -16.06 2.15 5.31
C ALA A 114 -17.38 2.85 4.94
N SER A 115 -17.59 3.09 3.65
CA SER A 115 -18.90 3.55 3.15
C SER A 115 -19.97 2.51 3.46
N LYS A 116 -21.25 2.88 3.30
CA LYS A 116 -22.36 1.93 3.46
C LYS A 116 -22.22 0.74 2.51
N GLU A 117 -21.83 0.99 1.26
CA GLU A 117 -21.62 -0.03 0.24
C GLU A 117 -20.42 -0.92 0.54
N GLN A 118 -19.31 -0.35 1.01
CA GLN A 118 -18.12 -1.09 1.44
C GLN A 118 -18.47 -2.01 2.60
N SER A 119 -19.12 -1.47 3.64
CA SER A 119 -19.54 -2.24 4.82
C SER A 119 -20.48 -3.40 4.44
N ALA A 120 -21.51 -3.13 3.63
CA ALA A 120 -22.44 -4.14 3.16
C ALA A 120 -21.75 -5.23 2.32
N ARG A 121 -20.73 -4.86 1.53
CA ARG A 121 -19.94 -5.83 0.76
C ARG A 121 -19.08 -6.72 1.66
N LEU A 122 -18.37 -6.15 2.62
CA LEU A 122 -17.55 -6.93 3.56
C LEU A 122 -18.41 -7.95 4.31
N VAL A 123 -19.60 -7.56 4.78
CA VAL A 123 -20.56 -8.48 5.42
C VAL A 123 -20.98 -9.61 4.46
N ARG A 124 -21.31 -9.29 3.21
CA ARG A 124 -21.69 -10.28 2.20
C ARG A 124 -20.55 -11.26 1.88
N LEU A 125 -19.31 -10.79 1.79
CA LEU A 125 -18.16 -11.63 1.47
C LEU A 125 -17.86 -12.60 2.63
N ARG A 126 -17.93 -12.13 3.88
CA ARG A 126 -17.83 -12.99 5.07
C ARG A 126 -18.87 -14.10 5.07
N ARG A 127 -20.13 -13.77 4.76
CA ARG A 127 -21.22 -14.76 4.65
C ARG A 127 -21.01 -15.79 3.53
N ARG A 128 -20.13 -15.50 2.57
CA ARG A 128 -19.82 -16.37 1.42
C ARG A 128 -18.52 -17.15 1.62
N GLY A 129 -17.92 -17.14 2.81
CA GLY A 129 -16.70 -17.90 3.09
C GLY A 129 -15.38 -17.17 2.76
N TYR A 130 -15.42 -15.89 2.43
CA TYR A 130 -14.20 -15.08 2.30
C TYR A 130 -13.81 -14.48 3.65
N ARG A 131 -12.50 -14.35 3.90
CA ARG A 131 -12.01 -13.42 4.91
C ARG A 131 -12.13 -12.01 4.35
N ALA A 132 -12.78 -11.11 5.08
CA ALA A 132 -12.92 -9.73 4.64
C ALA A 132 -12.61 -8.81 5.81
N GLU A 133 -11.65 -7.89 5.66
CA GLU A 133 -11.22 -7.01 6.74
C GLU A 133 -11.22 -5.54 6.36
N LEU A 134 -11.54 -4.69 7.34
CA LEU A 134 -11.31 -3.25 7.26
C LEU A 134 -10.04 -2.96 8.04
N CYS A 135 -9.02 -2.45 7.36
CA CYS A 135 -7.72 -2.17 7.94
C CYS A 135 -7.41 -0.68 7.89
N HIS A 136 -6.83 -0.18 8.99
CA HIS A 136 -6.35 1.20 9.09
C HIS A 136 -4.83 1.23 8.88
N GLY A 137 -4.36 1.72 7.74
CA GLY A 137 -2.95 1.66 7.36
C GLY A 137 -2.49 0.33 6.75
N GLY A 138 -1.42 0.42 5.96
CA GLY A 138 -0.81 -0.74 5.28
C GLY A 138 -0.18 -1.77 6.23
N VAL A 139 0.30 -1.35 7.41
CA VAL A 139 0.87 -2.27 8.41
C VAL A 139 -0.21 -3.19 8.99
N ALA A 140 -1.37 -2.64 9.36
CA ALA A 140 -2.50 -3.43 9.85
C ALA A 140 -2.97 -4.44 8.78
N ALA A 141 -3.02 -4.02 7.51
CA ALA A 141 -3.35 -4.91 6.40
C ALA A 141 -2.32 -6.02 6.21
N GLY A 142 -1.02 -5.71 6.34
CA GLY A 142 0.05 -6.71 6.27
C GLY A 142 -0.03 -7.74 7.39
N GLN A 143 -0.37 -7.32 8.61
CA GLN A 143 -0.59 -8.25 9.72
C GLN A 143 -1.77 -9.19 9.47
N VAL A 144 -2.88 -8.66 8.92
CA VAL A 144 -4.02 -9.48 8.50
C VAL A 144 -3.61 -10.47 7.40
N LEU A 145 -2.78 -10.06 6.44
CA LEU A 145 -2.27 -10.95 5.40
C LEU A 145 -1.39 -12.06 6.00
N CYS A 146 -0.46 -11.73 6.89
CA CYS A 146 0.36 -12.73 7.59
C CYS A 146 -0.50 -13.72 8.35
N ASP A 147 -1.48 -13.24 9.13
CA ASP A 147 -2.39 -14.10 9.88
C ASP A 147 -3.23 -14.99 8.94
N TYR A 148 -3.68 -14.46 7.80
CA TYR A 148 -4.42 -15.22 6.79
C TYR A 148 -3.58 -16.33 6.17
N LEU A 149 -2.35 -16.01 5.75
CA LEU A 149 -1.41 -16.96 5.16
C LEU A 149 -0.68 -17.82 6.20
N ARG A 150 -0.97 -17.64 7.50
CA ARG A 150 -0.31 -18.31 8.63
C ARG A 150 1.21 -18.10 8.66
N LEU A 151 1.65 -16.93 8.23
CA LEU A 151 3.04 -16.51 8.23
C LEU A 151 3.38 -15.78 9.54
N PRO A 152 4.57 -16.00 10.12
CA PRO A 152 5.02 -15.20 11.24
C PRO A 152 5.29 -13.77 10.78
N TRP A 153 4.79 -12.81 11.56
CA TRP A 153 5.04 -11.40 11.33
C TRP A 153 6.53 -11.07 11.60
N PRO A 154 7.27 -10.50 10.63
CA PRO A 154 8.66 -10.14 10.86
C PRO A 154 8.77 -8.98 11.86
N PRO A 155 9.60 -9.08 12.92
CA PRO A 155 9.72 -8.04 13.93
C PRO A 155 10.26 -6.71 13.36
N ASP A 156 11.02 -6.77 12.27
CA ASP A 156 11.61 -5.62 11.58
C ASP A 156 10.84 -5.20 10.31
N ALA A 157 9.64 -5.74 10.07
CA ALA A 157 8.86 -5.50 8.85
C ALA A 157 8.63 -4.00 8.56
N VAL A 158 8.30 -3.22 9.59
CA VAL A 158 8.09 -1.76 9.43
C VAL A 158 9.38 -1.08 9.00
N ALA A 159 10.51 -1.39 9.63
CA ALA A 159 11.80 -0.81 9.28
C ALA A 159 12.21 -1.15 7.85
N ARG A 160 11.97 -2.40 7.40
CA ARG A 160 12.21 -2.84 6.02
C ARG A 160 11.38 -2.04 5.01
N VAL A 161 10.10 -1.82 5.29
CA VAL A 161 9.22 -1.01 4.44
C VAL A 161 9.70 0.42 4.34
N GLU A 162 10.07 1.05 5.46
CA GLU A 162 10.61 2.42 5.46
C GLU A 162 11.91 2.51 4.65
N ALA A 163 12.82 1.55 4.79
CA ALA A 163 14.04 1.47 4.00
C ALA A 163 13.74 1.31 2.50
N TYR A 164 12.82 0.42 2.14
CA TYR A 164 12.39 0.19 0.77
C TYR A 164 11.80 1.47 0.14
N LEU A 165 10.91 2.17 0.85
CA LEU A 165 10.31 3.42 0.39
C LEU A 165 11.36 4.53 0.24
N ALA A 166 12.30 4.64 1.17
CA ALA A 166 13.41 5.59 1.08
C ALA A 166 14.27 5.34 -0.17
N LEU A 167 14.57 4.07 -0.48
CA LEU A 167 15.29 3.69 -1.68
C LEU A 167 14.51 4.03 -2.96
N GLN A 168 13.21 3.75 -3.01
CA GLN A 168 12.37 4.14 -4.15
C GLN A 168 12.36 5.65 -4.36
N HIS A 169 12.28 6.43 -3.28
CA HIS A 169 12.33 7.89 -3.35
C HIS A 169 13.67 8.41 -3.87
N LEU A 170 14.78 7.83 -3.39
CA LEU A 170 16.11 8.15 -3.88
C LEU A 170 16.22 7.86 -5.40
N GLN A 171 15.79 6.68 -5.83
CA GLN A 171 15.79 6.28 -7.25
C GLN A 171 14.96 7.25 -8.11
N ARG A 172 13.75 7.61 -7.67
CA ARG A 172 12.90 8.59 -8.38
C ARG A 172 13.59 9.96 -8.48
N ARG A 173 14.27 10.39 -7.41
CA ARG A 173 15.02 11.67 -7.39
C ARG A 173 16.18 11.63 -8.38
N LEU A 174 16.97 10.54 -8.38
CA LEU A 174 18.10 10.35 -9.30
C LEU A 174 17.62 10.33 -10.76
N ARG A 175 16.54 9.59 -11.07
CA ARG A 175 15.93 9.58 -12.42
C ARG A 175 15.50 10.97 -12.87
N ARG A 176 14.84 11.75 -11.99
CA ARG A 176 14.46 13.14 -12.31
C ARG A 176 15.67 14.04 -12.55
N GLN A 177 16.76 13.85 -11.81
CA GLN A 177 18.00 14.60 -12.02
C GLN A 177 18.67 14.24 -13.34
N ALA A 178 18.73 12.96 -13.69
CA ALA A 178 19.23 12.48 -14.98
C ALA A 178 18.42 13.09 -16.14
N ASN A 179 17.09 12.93 -16.13
CA ASN A 179 16.22 13.50 -17.16
C ASN A 179 16.38 15.02 -17.30
N ARG A 180 16.57 15.75 -16.19
CA ARG A 180 16.82 17.21 -16.23
C ARG A 180 18.19 17.58 -16.81
N ARG A 181 19.22 16.75 -16.62
CA ARG A 181 20.54 16.96 -17.23
C ARG A 181 20.45 16.72 -18.74
N ASP A 182 19.79 15.64 -19.15
CA ASP A 182 19.61 15.30 -20.57
C ASP A 182 18.80 16.38 -21.31
N SER A 183 17.70 16.88 -20.72
CA SER A 183 16.93 17.99 -21.31
C SER A 183 17.72 19.30 -21.42
N LYS A 184 18.70 19.54 -20.55
CA LYS A 184 19.59 20.72 -20.64
C LYS A 184 20.71 20.55 -21.66
N CYS A 185 21.16 19.32 -21.91
CA CYS A 185 22.14 19.01 -22.96
C CYS A 185 21.54 19.02 -24.37
N GLN A 186 20.21 18.88 -24.50
CA GLN A 186 19.51 18.87 -25.79
C GLN A 186 19.01 20.25 -26.26
N THR A 187 19.31 21.34 -25.54
CA THR A 187 19.01 22.71 -26.04
C THR A 187 19.90 22.99 -27.26
N PRO A 188 19.36 23.22 -28.47
CA PRO A 188 20.20 23.49 -29.63
C PRO A 188 20.93 24.82 -29.41
N ILE A 189 22.26 24.80 -29.54
CA ILE A 189 23.04 26.02 -29.71
C ILE A 189 22.55 26.63 -31.01
N SER A 190 21.69 27.65 -30.94
CA SER A 190 21.34 28.46 -32.10
C SER A 190 22.61 29.18 -32.54
N LEU A 191 23.32 28.61 -33.51
CA LEU A 191 24.40 29.27 -34.23
C LEU A 191 23.80 30.51 -34.89
N ARG A 192 24.00 31.68 -34.26
CA ARG A 192 23.79 32.96 -34.91
C ARG A 192 24.82 33.05 -36.03
N THR A 193 24.37 32.83 -37.26
CA THR A 193 25.12 33.20 -38.46
C THR A 193 25.28 34.72 -38.44
N ALA A 194 26.50 35.18 -38.19
CA ALA A 194 26.89 36.55 -38.52
C ALA A 194 26.94 36.64 -40.04
N SER A 195 26.08 37.47 -40.63
CA SER A 195 26.22 37.90 -42.02
C SER A 195 26.98 39.23 -42.06
N PRO A 196 27.80 39.45 -43.10
CA PRO A 196 28.89 40.44 -43.12
C PRO A 196 28.45 41.90 -43.11
#